data_AF-A0AAJ1HUN7-F1
#
_entry.id   AF-A0AAJ1HUN7-F1
#
_cell.length_a   1.000
_cell.length_b   1.000
_cell.length_c   1.000
_cell.angle_alpha   90.00
_cell.angle_beta   90.00
_cell.angle_gamma   90.00
#
_symmetry.space_group_name_H-M   'P 1'
#
loop_
_entity.id
_entity.type
_entity.pdbx_description
1 polymer ?
#
loop_
_entity_poly.entity_id
_entity_poly.type
_entity_poly.pdbx_seq_one_letter_code
_entity_poly.pdbx_strand_id
1 'polypeptide(L)'
;MELKLSDVDLQALAEQIAPLISPTKPEPDWVKLEDIRADLFAGKAKSWIRLYIFDQFPEVQIENGNPKAWVVGAHGTGKITKIYLPYARDWMHKHHDEIDWTAKEVR
;
A
#
# COMPACT_ATOMS: atom_id res chain seq x y z
N MET A 1 -18.30 -19.17 -33.32
CA MET A 1 -17.02 -19.12 -34.04
C MET A 1 -15.96 -19.49 -33.02
N GLU A 2 -15.27 -20.61 -33.20
CA GLU A 2 -14.20 -21.05 -32.29
C GLU A 2 -12.85 -20.72 -32.94
N LEU A 3 -11.99 -20.00 -32.23
CA LEU A 3 -10.61 -19.75 -32.63
C LEU A 3 -9.74 -20.87 -32.08
N LYS A 4 -9.21 -21.72 -32.95
CA LYS A 4 -8.20 -22.73 -32.60
C LYS A 4 -6.83 -22.16 -32.92
N LEU A 5 -6.06 -21.85 -31.88
CA LEU A 5 -4.67 -21.42 -32.00
C LEU A 5 -3.78 -22.66 -31.90
N SER A 6 -2.84 -22.81 -32.83
CA SER A 6 -1.76 -23.78 -32.72
C SER A 6 -0.66 -23.26 -31.78
N ASP A 7 0.26 -24.14 -31.38
CA ASP A 7 1.40 -23.74 -30.54
C ASP A 7 2.26 -22.65 -31.22
N VAL A 8 2.34 -22.66 -32.55
CA VAL A 8 3.04 -21.64 -33.34
C VAL A 8 2.33 -20.28 -33.24
N ASP A 9 1.01 -20.28 -33.28
CA ASP A 9 0.22 -19.05 -33.15
C ASP A 9 0.32 -18.47 -31.72
N LEU A 10 0.38 -19.34 -30.70
CA LEU A 10 0.60 -18.95 -29.32
C LEU A 10 1.99 -18.34 -29.11
N GLN A 11 3.03 -18.92 -29.72
CA GLN A 11 4.40 -18.40 -29.68
C GLN A 11 4.48 -17.01 -30.33
N ALA A 12 3.90 -16.86 -31.53
CA ALA A 12 3.89 -15.59 -32.25
C ALA A 12 3.11 -14.49 -31.51
N LEU A 13 2.04 -14.88 -30.79
CA LEU A 13 1.31 -13.96 -29.92
C LEU A 13 2.17 -13.57 -28.71
N ALA A 14 2.84 -14.52 -28.06
CA ALA A 14 3.72 -14.29 -26.92
C ALA A 14 4.84 -13.28 -27.26
N GLU A 15 5.48 -13.42 -28.42
CA GLU A 15 6.53 -12.50 -28.88
C GLU A 15 6.02 -11.07 -29.11
N GLN A 16 4.79 -10.93 -29.61
CA GLN A 16 4.17 -9.62 -29.84
C GLN A 16 3.74 -8.93 -28.54
N ILE A 17 3.27 -9.70 -27.55
CA ILE A 17 2.81 -9.15 -26.27
C ILE A 17 3.94 -8.98 -25.25
N ALA A 18 5.05 -9.73 -25.36
CA ALA A 18 6.20 -9.64 -24.47
C ALA A 18 6.72 -8.20 -24.22
N PRO A 19 6.87 -7.32 -25.24
CA PRO A 19 7.26 -5.93 -25.00
C PRO A 19 6.16 -5.05 -24.38
N LEU A 20 4.89 -5.47 -24.47
CA LEU A 20 3.74 -4.77 -23.87
C LEU A 20 3.55 -5.16 -22.40
N ILE A 21 3.95 -6.37 -22.04
CA ILE A 21 4.03 -6.84 -20.66
C ILE A 21 5.36 -6.33 -20.11
N SER A 22 5.39 -5.07 -19.66
CA SER A 22 6.44 -4.67 -18.72
C SER A 22 6.38 -5.67 -17.56
N PRO A 23 7.48 -6.34 -17.17
CA PRO A 23 7.48 -7.07 -15.92
C PRO A 23 7.17 -6.03 -14.85
N THR A 24 5.94 -6.03 -14.35
CA THR A 24 5.56 -5.22 -13.21
C THR A 24 6.54 -5.66 -12.14
N LYS A 25 7.55 -4.82 -11.85
CA LYS A 25 8.44 -5.08 -10.73
C LYS A 25 7.51 -5.38 -9.57
N PRO A 26 7.62 -6.55 -8.92
CA PRO A 26 6.76 -6.86 -7.79
C PRO A 26 6.85 -5.66 -6.85
N GLU A 27 5.69 -5.06 -6.54
CA GLU A 27 5.66 -3.92 -5.63
C GLU A 27 6.35 -4.38 -4.34
N PRO A 28 7.31 -3.61 -3.80
CA PRO A 28 7.92 -3.98 -2.55
C PRO A 28 6.85 -4.00 -1.47
N ASP A 29 6.71 -5.13 -0.76
CA ASP A 29 5.70 -5.24 0.29
C ASP A 29 5.89 -4.19 1.40
N TRP A 30 7.14 -3.81 1.67
CA TRP A 30 7.50 -2.80 2.65
C TRP A 30 7.98 -1.52 1.97
N VAL A 31 7.27 -0.42 2.23
CA VAL A 31 7.61 0.91 1.72
C VAL A 31 7.78 1.92 2.84
N LYS A 32 8.52 3.01 2.60
CA LYS A 32 8.57 4.12 3.57
C LYS A 32 7.24 4.85 3.54
N LEU A 33 6.83 5.38 4.69
CA LEU A 33 5.62 6.19 4.78
C LEU A 33 5.62 7.32 3.74
N GLU A 34 6.75 8.03 3.59
CA GLU A 34 6.88 9.16 2.64
C GLU A 34 6.51 8.78 1.20
N ASP A 35 6.90 7.58 0.77
CA ASP A 35 6.77 7.15 -0.62
C ASP A 35 5.34 6.73 -0.97
N ILE A 36 4.50 6.43 0.04
CA ILE A 36 3.13 5.92 -0.16
C ILE A 36 2.04 6.90 0.30
N ARG A 37 2.40 8.10 0.80
CA ARG A 37 1.40 9.07 1.31
C ARG A 37 0.35 9.44 0.27
N ALA A 38 0.78 9.69 -0.96
CA ALA A 38 -0.12 10.09 -2.03
C ALA A 38 -1.13 8.99 -2.39
N ASP A 39 -0.68 7.74 -2.44
CA ASP A 39 -1.48 6.58 -2.86
C ASP A 39 -2.40 6.08 -1.73
N LEU A 40 -1.84 5.81 -0.55
CA LEU A 40 -2.57 5.16 0.53
C LEU A 40 -3.29 6.14 1.45
N PHE A 41 -2.78 7.37 1.58
CA PHE A 41 -3.25 8.35 2.56
C PHE A 41 -3.71 9.67 1.92
N ALA A 42 -4.10 9.65 0.64
CA ALA A 42 -4.59 10.82 -0.10
C ALA A 42 -3.68 12.06 0.01
N GLY A 43 -2.36 11.87 0.12
CA GLY A 43 -1.36 12.93 0.21
C GLY A 43 -1.23 13.61 1.58
N LYS A 44 -1.92 13.13 2.61
CA LYS A 44 -1.89 13.72 3.96
C LYS A 44 -0.48 13.78 4.54
N ALA A 45 -0.21 14.81 5.34
CA ALA A 45 1.07 14.97 6.01
C ALA A 45 1.33 13.86 7.04
N LYS A 46 2.61 13.60 7.36
CA LYS A 46 3.01 12.59 8.34
C LYS A 46 2.43 12.83 9.73
N SER A 47 2.34 14.09 10.15
CA SER A 47 1.73 14.46 11.44
C SER A 47 0.24 14.10 11.49
N TRP A 48 -0.48 14.37 10.39
CA TRP A 48 -1.89 14.00 10.25
C TRP A 48 -2.07 12.48 10.28
N ILE A 49 -1.27 11.72 9.52
CA ILE A 49 -1.35 10.25 9.48
C ILE A 49 -1.08 9.65 10.86
N ARG A 50 -0.08 10.19 11.58
CA ARG A 50 0.19 9.76 12.95
C ARG A 50 -1.03 9.99 13.85
N LEU A 51 -1.58 11.20 13.86
CA LEU A 51 -2.67 11.55 14.77
C LEU A 51 -3.97 10.79 14.46
N TYR A 52 -4.36 10.74 13.19
CA TYR A 52 -5.69 10.27 12.78
C TYR A 52 -5.73 8.80 12.38
N ILE A 53 -4.57 8.16 12.22
CA ILE A 53 -4.49 6.73 11.90
C ILE A 53 -3.71 6.00 12.98
N PHE A 54 -2.43 6.32 13.18
CA PHE A 54 -1.61 5.50 14.09
C PHE A 54 -2.03 5.64 15.56
N ASP A 55 -2.35 6.86 16.01
CA ASP A 55 -2.70 7.14 17.40
C ASP A 55 -4.17 6.77 17.69
N GLN A 56 -5.07 6.90 16.71
CA GLN A 56 -6.48 6.50 16.84
C GLN A 56 -6.68 4.98 16.72
N PHE A 57 -5.86 4.30 15.93
CA PHE A 57 -5.94 2.87 15.67
C PHE A 57 -4.63 2.19 16.06
N PRO A 58 -4.33 2.06 17.37
CA PRO A 58 -3.06 1.52 17.83
C PRO A 58 -2.79 0.09 17.35
N GLU A 59 -3.83 -0.67 16.98
CA GLU A 59 -3.71 -2.04 16.48
C GLU A 59 -2.99 -2.17 15.14
N VAL A 60 -2.82 -1.07 14.39
CA VAL A 60 -2.05 -1.06 13.14
C VAL A 60 -0.54 -1.08 13.39
N GLN A 61 -0.09 -0.82 14.61
CA GLN A 61 1.33 -0.72 14.98
C GLN A 61 1.86 -2.08 15.45
N ILE A 62 2.97 -2.53 14.86
CA ILE A 62 3.58 -3.83 15.17
C ILE A 62 4.04 -3.90 16.63
N GLU A 63 4.48 -2.76 17.16
CA GLU A 63 4.92 -2.62 18.55
C GLU A 63 3.81 -2.99 19.56
N ASN A 64 2.54 -2.96 19.15
CA ASN A 64 1.39 -3.34 19.97
C ASN A 64 1.00 -4.83 19.87
N GLY A 65 1.77 -5.64 19.14
CA GLY A 65 1.67 -7.10 19.14
C GLY A 65 0.53 -7.69 18.29
N ASN A 66 -0.16 -6.89 17.47
CA ASN A 66 -1.19 -7.40 16.57
C ASN A 66 -0.55 -8.15 15.37
N PRO A 67 -0.90 -9.43 15.10
CA PRO A 67 -0.37 -10.18 13.96
C PRO A 67 -0.67 -9.57 12.59
N LYS A 68 -1.70 -8.71 12.50
CA LYS A 68 -2.09 -7.99 11.28
C LYS A 68 -1.71 -6.50 11.31
N ALA A 69 -0.90 -6.08 12.28
CA ALA A 69 -0.30 -4.76 12.24
C ALA A 69 0.57 -4.60 10.99
N TRP A 70 0.61 -3.37 10.48
CA TRP A 70 1.23 -3.06 9.19
C TRP A 70 2.09 -1.79 9.23
N VAL A 71 2.23 -1.15 10.39
CA VAL A 71 3.09 0.01 10.63
C VAL A 71 4.21 -0.40 11.58
N VAL A 72 5.44 0.05 11.27
CA VAL A 72 6.56 0.03 12.21
C VAL A 72 7.13 1.44 12.36
N GLY A 73 7.51 1.82 13.58
CA GLY A 73 8.12 3.12 13.84
C GLY A 73 7.15 4.30 13.65
N ALA A 74 5.88 4.14 14.02
CA ALA A 74 4.82 5.15 13.88
C ALA A 74 5.18 6.52 14.47
N HIS A 75 5.99 6.55 15.52
CA HIS A 75 6.37 7.78 16.24
C HIS A 75 7.77 8.32 15.91
N GLY A 76 8.52 7.68 15.00
CA GLY A 76 9.76 8.23 14.45
C GLY A 76 10.93 8.37 15.44
N THR A 77 10.94 7.65 16.56
CA THR A 77 12.07 7.58 17.51
C THR A 77 13.26 6.85 16.88
N GLY A 78 13.98 7.52 15.98
CA GLY A 78 15.22 7.05 15.35
C GLY A 78 15.06 6.03 14.21
N LYS A 79 13.83 5.58 13.92
CA LYS A 79 13.54 4.64 12.82
C LYS A 79 12.64 5.29 11.78
N ILE A 80 12.92 5.03 10.50
CA ILE A 80 12.05 5.41 9.39
C ILE A 80 10.75 4.62 9.51
N THR A 81 9.61 5.31 9.51
CA THR A 81 8.30 4.68 9.48
C THR A 81 8.13 3.90 8.18
N LYS A 82 7.79 2.62 8.29
CA LYS A 82 7.52 1.75 7.13
C LYS A 82 6.13 1.14 7.22
N ILE A 83 5.56 0.91 6.05
CA ILE A 83 4.21 0.42 5.82
C ILE A 83 4.30 -0.92 5.09
N TYR A 84 3.61 -1.94 5.59
CA TYR A 84 3.42 -3.22 4.92
C TYR A 84 2.14 -3.19 4.08
N LEU A 85 2.30 -3.01 2.76
CA LEU A 85 1.20 -2.74 1.83
C LEU A 85 0.11 -3.81 1.81
N PRO A 86 0.41 -5.13 1.84
CA PRO A 86 -0.63 -6.15 1.73
C PRO A 86 -1.72 -6.03 2.79
N TYR A 87 -1.35 -5.66 4.02
CA TYR A 87 -2.31 -5.48 5.11
C TYR A 87 -2.84 -4.05 5.18
N ALA A 88 -1.98 -3.06 4.91
CA ALA A 88 -2.37 -1.66 4.96
C ALA A 88 -3.49 -1.34 3.94
N ARG A 89 -3.41 -1.87 2.71
CA ARG A 89 -4.43 -1.62 1.68
C ARG A 89 -5.80 -2.18 2.08
N ASP A 90 -5.85 -3.42 2.57
CA ASP A 90 -7.10 -4.06 3.03
C ASP A 90 -7.69 -3.32 4.23
N TRP A 91 -6.84 -2.96 5.20
CA TRP A 91 -7.27 -2.22 6.39
C TRP A 91 -7.80 -0.83 6.03
N MET A 92 -7.07 -0.06 5.21
CA MET A 92 -7.48 1.28 4.79
C MET A 92 -8.78 1.27 4.00
N HIS A 93 -9.04 0.22 3.20
CA HIS A 93 -10.30 0.07 2.50
C HIS A 93 -11.47 -0.16 3.46
N LYS A 94 -11.28 -0.98 4.50
CA LYS A 94 -12.33 -1.32 5.48
C LYS A 94 -12.66 -0.19 6.44
N HIS A 95 -11.67 0.60 6.83
CA HIS A 95 -11.84 1.68 7.81
C HIS A 95 -11.85 3.07 7.17
N HIS A 96 -11.97 3.13 5.84
CA HIS A 96 -12.00 4.38 5.09
C HIS A 96 -13.04 5.37 5.63
N ASP A 97 -14.24 4.88 5.94
CA ASP A 97 -15.38 5.71 6.37
C ASP A 97 -15.31 6.07 7.87
N GLU A 98 -14.47 5.39 8.64
CA GLU A 98 -14.23 5.67 10.06
C GLU A 98 -13.23 6.81 10.26
N ILE A 99 -12.41 7.09 9.26
CA ILE A 99 -11.38 8.12 9.28
C ILE A 99 -11.99 9.48 8.93
N ASP A 100 -11.83 10.48 9.82
CA ASP A 100 -12.16 11.86 9.48
C ASP A 100 -11.10 12.47 8.54
N TRP A 101 -11.21 12.19 7.25
CA TRP A 101 -10.33 12.72 6.20
C TRP A 101 -10.29 14.25 6.12
N THR A 102 -11.26 14.95 6.70
CA THR A 102 -11.35 16.41 6.66
C THR A 102 -10.74 17.09 7.89
N ALA A 103 -10.31 16.29 8.87
CA ALA A 103 -9.68 16.79 10.08
C ALA A 103 -8.48 17.69 9.77
N LYS A 104 -8.31 18.75 10.57
CA LYS A 104 -7.30 19.77 10.32
C LYS A 104 -5.89 19.19 10.34
N GLU A 105 -5.08 19.63 9.38
CA GLU A 105 -3.66 19.35 9.37
C GLU A 105 -3.02 19.98 10.62
N VAL A 106 -2.45 19.14 11.48
CA VAL A 106 -1.65 19.61 12.62
C VAL A 106 -0.25 19.91 12.09
N ARG A 107 0.03 21.20 11.93
CA ARG A 107 1.34 21.73 11.56
C ARG A 107 2.22 21.93 12.77
#